data_AF-A0A5C1ANC1-F1
#
_entry.id   AF-A0A5C1ANC1-F1
#
_cell.length_a   1.000
_cell.length_b   1.000
_cell.length_c   1.000
_cell.angle_alpha   90.00
_cell.angle_beta   90.00
_cell.angle_gamma   90.00
#
_symmetry.space_group_name_H-M   'P 1'
#
loop_
_entity.id
_entity.type
_entity.pdbx_description
1 polymer ?
#
loop_
_entity_poly.entity_id
_entity_poly.type
_entity_poly.pdbx_seq_one_letter_code
_entity_poly.pdbx_strand_id
1 'polypeptide(L)'
;MRPISDDQFATLWRAARSVAEVVERVREVVGGAFPRWAVIARVVAGRRSGILLPPLPDEALSLPRRCEPEDLARVRELAEGRMKRHGLAGWQFGFNANVRRAGVCKYPTQTRPGRIELSRHFIAHNSADEVLDTVLHEIAHAIVGPNHGHDAAWKAKCVEIGARPERCYGHHIVMPNGRWQAVCPGCSKVFDRHRRPKQMTGWHCKACGSEKGHLRWRCDDREEE
;
A
#
# COMPACT_ATOMS: atom_id res chain seq x y z
N MET A 1 11.19 23.14 -30.90
CA MET A 1 11.51 23.72 -29.57
C MET A 1 12.96 24.16 -29.59
N ARG A 2 13.23 25.40 -29.16
CA ARG A 2 14.62 25.88 -29.04
C ARG A 2 15.27 25.18 -27.83
N PRO A 3 16.48 24.62 -27.95
CA PRO A 3 17.17 24.00 -26.82
C PRO A 3 17.51 25.07 -25.78
N ILE A 4 17.35 24.74 -24.50
CA ILE A 4 17.79 25.57 -23.37
C ILE A 4 19.02 24.91 -22.74
N SER A 5 20.11 25.67 -22.56
CA SER A 5 21.30 25.17 -21.88
C SER A 5 21.08 25.10 -20.37
N ASP A 6 21.92 24.34 -19.66
CA ASP A 6 21.83 24.23 -18.19
C ASP A 6 22.10 25.57 -17.49
N ASP A 7 23.02 26.38 -18.02
CA ASP A 7 23.31 27.72 -17.49
C ASP A 7 22.16 28.70 -17.69
N GLN A 8 21.52 28.65 -18.87
CA GLN A 8 20.32 29.43 -19.15
C GLN A 8 19.18 29.01 -18.22
N PHE A 9 18.95 27.71 -18.05
CA PHE A 9 17.94 27.18 -17.13
C PHE A 9 18.22 27.58 -15.67
N ALA A 10 19.47 27.47 -15.21
CA ALA A 10 19.86 27.86 -13.85
C ALA A 10 19.67 29.36 -13.59
N THR A 11 19.92 30.20 -14.60
CA THR A 11 19.68 31.65 -14.53
C THR A 11 18.19 31.95 -14.39
N LEU A 12 17.34 31.33 -15.22
CA LEU A 12 15.89 31.47 -15.11
C LEU A 12 15.35 31.00 -13.76
N TRP A 13 15.91 29.89 -13.24
CA TRP A 13 15.55 29.33 -11.95
C TRP A 13 15.87 30.29 -10.78
N ARG A 14 17.08 30.84 -10.73
CA ARG A 14 17.50 31.76 -9.66
C ARG A 14 16.77 33.10 -9.70
N ALA A 15 16.33 33.52 -10.87
CA ALA A 15 15.60 34.78 -11.06
C ALA A 15 14.08 34.65 -10.81
N ALA A 16 13.57 33.44 -10.59
CA ALA A 16 12.16 33.19 -10.33
C ALA A 16 11.87 33.10 -8.83
N ARG A 17 10.65 33.47 -8.45
CA ARG A 17 10.13 33.36 -7.08
C ARG A 17 9.19 32.16 -6.89
N SER A 18 8.86 31.48 -7.98
CA SER A 18 8.08 30.23 -7.99
C SER A 18 8.41 29.35 -9.20
N VAL A 19 8.16 28.05 -9.11
CA VAL A 19 8.27 27.09 -10.21
C VAL A 19 7.25 27.41 -11.30
N ALA A 20 6.08 27.97 -10.97
CA ALA A 20 5.12 28.45 -11.97
C ALA A 20 5.74 29.55 -12.85
N GLU A 21 6.43 30.50 -12.24
CA GLU A 21 7.15 31.57 -12.95
C GLU A 21 8.32 31.01 -13.78
N VAL A 22 9.02 29.95 -13.31
CA VAL A 22 10.03 29.25 -14.13
C VAL A 22 9.37 28.60 -15.35
N VAL A 23 8.22 27.95 -15.20
CA VAL A 23 7.49 27.32 -16.31
C VAL A 23 7.15 28.34 -17.39
N GLU A 24 6.67 29.51 -17.02
CA GLU A 24 6.34 30.60 -17.96
C GLU A 24 7.58 31.09 -18.69
N ARG A 25 8.64 31.45 -17.95
CA ARG A 25 9.89 31.95 -18.54
C ARG A 25 10.57 30.93 -19.46
N VAL A 26 10.53 29.64 -19.10
CA VAL A 26 11.09 28.58 -19.94
C VAL A 26 10.26 28.39 -21.22
N ARG A 27 8.92 28.53 -21.15
CA ARG A 27 8.05 28.46 -22.34
C ARG A 27 8.37 29.56 -23.34
N GLU A 28 8.60 30.78 -22.86
CA GLU A 28 8.97 31.93 -23.70
C GLU A 28 10.27 31.69 -24.46
N VAL A 29 11.30 31.20 -23.76
CA VAL A 29 12.62 30.91 -24.34
C VAL A 29 12.57 29.74 -25.33
N VAL A 30 11.89 28.66 -24.96
CA VAL A 30 11.84 27.42 -25.74
C VAL A 30 10.86 27.52 -26.92
N GLY A 31 9.88 28.44 -26.85
CA GLY A 31 8.86 28.66 -27.88
C GLY A 31 7.89 27.50 -28.02
N GLY A 32 7.51 26.85 -26.91
CA GLY A 32 6.65 25.66 -26.91
C GLY A 32 6.25 25.21 -25.52
N ALA A 33 5.40 24.18 -25.44
CA ALA A 33 4.91 23.67 -24.16
C ALA A 33 6.05 23.11 -23.30
N PHE A 34 6.21 23.66 -22.10
CA PHE A 34 7.12 23.15 -21.08
C PHE A 34 6.30 22.90 -19.80
N PRO A 35 5.99 21.65 -19.45
CA PRO A 35 5.15 21.34 -18.29
C PRO A 35 5.94 21.40 -16.98
N ARG A 36 5.24 21.65 -15.86
CA ARG A 36 5.83 21.75 -14.51
C ARG A 36 6.71 20.54 -14.15
N TRP A 37 6.27 19.32 -14.47
CA TRP A 37 7.05 18.11 -14.17
C TRP A 37 8.40 18.07 -14.91
N ALA A 38 8.49 18.65 -16.12
CA ALA A 38 9.73 18.68 -16.90
C ALA A 38 10.73 19.70 -16.31
N VAL A 39 10.23 20.82 -15.77
CA VAL A 39 11.05 21.77 -14.99
C VAL A 39 11.62 21.06 -13.77
N ILE A 40 10.78 20.37 -12.99
CA ILE A 40 11.20 19.64 -11.79
C ILE A 40 12.21 18.54 -12.13
N ALA A 41 11.97 17.77 -13.19
CA ALA A 41 12.90 16.73 -13.64
C ALA A 41 14.28 17.30 -13.98
N ARG A 42 14.32 18.48 -14.62
CA ARG A 42 15.58 19.15 -14.96
C ARG A 42 16.30 19.71 -13.74
N VAL A 43 15.58 20.22 -12.74
CA VAL A 43 16.17 20.64 -11.44
C VAL A 43 16.81 19.45 -10.72
N VAL A 44 16.11 18.30 -10.67
CA VAL A 44 16.63 17.08 -10.06
C VAL A 44 17.89 16.60 -10.78
N ALA A 45 17.88 16.61 -12.11
CA ALA A 45 19.06 16.26 -12.91
C ALA A 45 20.22 17.24 -12.67
N GLY A 46 19.95 18.56 -12.67
CA GLY A 46 20.96 19.59 -12.42
C GLY A 46 21.60 19.48 -11.03
N ARG A 47 20.80 19.25 -9.98
CA ARG A 47 21.31 19.03 -8.61
C ARG A 47 22.19 17.78 -8.52
N ARG A 48 21.82 16.69 -9.22
CA ARG A 48 22.65 15.47 -9.29
C ARG A 48 23.99 15.71 -10.00
N SER A 49 24.02 16.61 -10.98
CA SER A 49 25.23 17.02 -11.68
C SER A 49 26.00 18.16 -10.98
N GLY A 50 25.63 18.52 -9.74
CA GLY A 50 26.34 19.52 -8.93
C GLY A 50 25.93 20.98 -9.17
N ILE A 51 24.88 21.24 -9.94
CA ILE A 51 24.39 22.61 -10.16
C ILE A 51 23.64 23.12 -8.93
N LEU A 52 24.05 24.26 -8.40
CA LEU A 52 23.40 24.91 -7.26
C LEU A 52 22.09 25.59 -7.69
N LEU A 53 20.97 24.89 -7.44
CA LEU A 53 19.60 25.34 -7.68
C LEU A 53 18.82 25.34 -6.35
N PRO A 54 18.77 26.47 -5.61
CA PRO A 54 18.08 26.54 -4.32
C PRO A 54 16.58 26.25 -4.48
N PRO A 55 15.91 25.66 -3.47
CA PRO A 55 14.51 25.30 -3.60
C PRO A 55 13.61 26.53 -3.67
N LEU A 56 12.63 26.51 -4.59
CA LEU A 56 11.61 27.56 -4.68
C LEU A 56 10.42 27.26 -3.75
N PRO A 57 9.69 28.28 -3.24
CA PRO A 57 8.62 28.09 -2.25
C PRO A 57 7.53 27.09 -2.64
N ASP A 58 7.07 27.11 -3.89
CA ASP A 58 6.06 26.21 -4.43
C ASP A 58 6.62 24.87 -4.94
N GLU A 59 7.95 24.74 -5.04
CA GLU A 59 8.63 23.45 -5.22
C GLU A 59 8.40 22.58 -3.97
N ALA A 60 8.55 23.17 -2.79
CA ALA A 60 8.30 22.51 -1.50
C ALA A 60 6.82 22.14 -1.31
N LEU A 61 5.90 22.89 -1.91
CA LEU A 61 4.46 22.60 -1.92
C LEU A 61 4.05 21.54 -2.98
N SER A 62 4.94 21.19 -3.91
CA SER A 62 4.69 20.24 -5.01
C SER A 62 5.39 18.90 -4.86
N LEU A 63 6.27 18.74 -3.86
CA LEU A 63 6.69 17.42 -3.43
C LEU A 63 5.54 16.82 -2.63
N PRO A 64 5.04 15.61 -2.93
CA PRO A 64 4.17 14.95 -2.00
C PRO A 64 4.97 14.74 -0.72
N ARG A 65 4.71 15.55 0.31
CA ARG A 65 4.91 15.11 1.69
C ARG A 65 3.92 13.97 1.93
N ARG A 66 4.15 12.81 1.33
CA ARG A 66 3.70 11.57 1.94
C ARG A 66 4.69 11.31 3.07
N CYS A 67 4.60 12.09 4.14
CA CYS A 67 4.93 11.49 5.42
C CYS A 67 3.99 10.28 5.52
N GLU A 68 4.60 9.11 5.55
CA GLU A 68 3.87 7.90 5.90
C GLU A 68 3.17 8.20 7.23
N PRO A 69 1.84 7.99 7.35
CA PRO A 69 1.13 8.18 8.61
C PRO A 69 1.93 7.56 9.76
N GLU A 70 2.02 8.24 10.90
CA GLU A 70 2.93 7.86 11.99
C GLU A 70 2.77 6.38 12.41
N ASP A 71 1.54 5.89 12.46
CA ASP A 71 1.24 4.49 12.76
C ASP A 71 1.85 3.52 11.74
N LEU A 72 1.83 3.86 10.45
CA LEU A 72 2.44 3.03 9.41
C LEU A 72 3.96 3.10 9.46
N ALA A 73 4.54 4.25 9.81
CA ALA A 73 5.98 4.35 10.02
C ALA A 73 6.43 3.47 11.20
N ARG A 74 5.68 3.47 12.32
CA ARG A 74 5.92 2.61 13.48
C ARG A 74 5.80 1.12 13.12
N VAL A 75 4.78 0.74 12.35
CA VAL A 75 4.62 -0.65 11.89
C VAL A 75 5.74 -1.08 10.95
N ARG A 76 6.21 -0.20 10.06
CA ARG A 76 7.37 -0.46 9.21
C ARG A 76 8.62 -0.72 10.04
N GLU A 77 8.93 0.17 10.99
CA GLU A 77 10.09 0.03 11.86
C GLU A 77 10.02 -1.28 12.67
N LEU A 78 8.85 -1.59 13.25
CA LEU A 78 8.61 -2.85 13.94
C LEU A 78 8.89 -4.05 13.01
N ALA A 79 8.32 -4.06 11.82
CA ALA A 79 8.43 -5.18 10.90
C ALA A 79 9.86 -5.38 10.39
N GLU A 80 10.52 -4.32 9.95
CA GLU A 80 11.91 -4.36 9.48
C GLU A 80 12.86 -4.78 10.61
N GLY A 81 12.61 -4.33 11.86
CA GLY A 81 13.35 -4.77 13.03
C GLY A 81 13.19 -6.27 13.32
N ARG A 82 11.97 -6.82 13.20
CA ARG A 82 11.72 -8.26 13.34
C ARG A 82 12.34 -9.06 12.19
N MET A 83 12.19 -8.61 10.95
CA MET A 83 12.82 -9.23 9.78
C MET A 83 14.34 -9.32 9.96
N LYS A 84 14.99 -8.23 10.39
CA LYS A 84 16.42 -8.21 10.68
C LYS A 84 16.80 -9.21 11.77
N ARG A 85 16.04 -9.26 12.89
CA ARG A 85 16.27 -10.20 14.00
C ARG A 85 16.21 -11.66 13.56
N HIS A 86 15.36 -11.98 12.60
CA HIS A 86 15.18 -13.34 12.09
C HIS A 86 15.97 -13.63 10.80
N GLY A 87 16.99 -12.83 10.48
CA GLY A 87 17.93 -13.11 9.40
C GLY A 87 17.45 -12.76 7.99
N LEU A 88 16.37 -11.99 7.85
CA LEU A 88 15.78 -11.61 6.55
C LEU A 88 16.38 -10.30 5.98
N ALA A 89 17.70 -10.10 6.09
CA ALA A 89 18.37 -8.84 5.71
C ALA A 89 18.26 -8.48 4.21
N GLY A 90 18.03 -9.46 3.34
CA GLY A 90 17.81 -9.24 1.89
C GLY A 90 16.33 -9.14 1.48
N TRP A 91 15.40 -9.20 2.43
CA TRP A 91 13.98 -9.11 2.17
C TRP A 91 13.47 -7.67 2.30
N GLN A 92 12.36 -7.38 1.65
CA GLN A 92 11.73 -6.07 1.65
C GLN A 92 10.42 -6.07 2.43
N PHE A 93 10.11 -4.96 3.10
CA PHE A 93 8.82 -4.74 3.72
C PHE A 93 7.99 -3.70 2.95
N GLY A 94 6.67 -3.89 2.88
CA GLY A 94 5.78 -2.93 2.23
C GLY A 94 4.35 -2.97 2.75
N PHE A 95 3.57 -1.98 2.31
CA PHE A 95 2.14 -1.94 2.56
C PHE A 95 1.35 -2.15 1.27
N ASN A 96 0.18 -2.77 1.39
CA ASN A 96 -0.77 -2.93 0.28
C ASN A 96 -2.18 -2.47 0.70
N ALA A 97 -3.09 -2.41 -0.26
CA ALA A 97 -4.50 -2.03 -0.05
C ALA A 97 -5.42 -3.27 -0.03
N ASN A 98 -4.94 -4.42 0.47
CA ASN A 98 -5.74 -5.64 0.47
C ASN A 98 -6.84 -5.56 1.54
N VAL A 99 -8.09 -5.77 1.14
CA VAL A 99 -9.25 -5.69 2.05
C VAL A 99 -9.69 -7.06 2.58
N ARG A 100 -9.00 -8.14 2.20
CA ARG A 100 -9.34 -9.52 2.60
C ARG A 100 -8.24 -10.27 3.34
N ARG A 101 -6.98 -9.88 3.14
CA ARG A 101 -5.81 -10.52 3.75
C ARG A 101 -5.06 -9.48 4.56
N ALA A 102 -4.69 -9.84 5.78
CA ALA A 102 -3.92 -8.98 6.68
C ALA A 102 -2.45 -8.90 6.24
N GLY A 103 -1.82 -10.04 5.96
CA GLY A 103 -0.44 -10.15 5.49
C GLY A 103 -0.28 -10.96 4.20
N VAL A 104 0.91 -10.86 3.59
CA VAL A 104 1.37 -11.78 2.56
C VAL A 104 2.91 -11.84 2.48
N CYS A 105 3.43 -13.06 2.44
CA CYS A 105 4.80 -13.37 2.06
C CYS A 105 4.91 -13.64 0.55
N LYS A 106 5.78 -12.90 -0.14
CA LYS A 106 6.13 -13.09 -1.55
C LYS A 106 7.58 -13.58 -1.61
N TYR A 107 7.76 -14.83 -2.02
CA TYR A 107 9.08 -15.43 -2.13
C TYR A 107 9.97 -14.72 -3.18
N PRO A 108 11.30 -14.70 -2.98
CA PRO A 108 12.23 -14.16 -3.95
C PRO A 108 12.12 -14.88 -5.28
N THR A 109 12.36 -14.15 -6.36
CA THR A 109 12.56 -14.70 -7.71
C THR A 109 13.97 -14.37 -8.18
N GLN A 110 14.35 -14.84 -9.36
CA GLN A 110 15.65 -14.52 -9.94
C GLN A 110 15.88 -13.00 -10.14
N THR A 111 14.81 -12.21 -10.25
CA THR A 111 14.87 -10.76 -10.54
C THR A 111 14.40 -9.87 -9.38
N ARG A 112 13.85 -10.44 -8.31
CA ARG A 112 13.26 -9.66 -7.21
C ARG A 112 13.54 -10.31 -5.85
N PRO A 113 13.90 -9.51 -4.83
CA PRO A 113 14.04 -10.03 -3.47
C PRO A 113 12.70 -10.49 -2.92
N GLY A 114 12.75 -11.31 -1.86
CA GLY A 114 11.58 -11.68 -1.09
C GLY A 114 10.95 -10.46 -0.45
N ARG A 115 9.63 -10.48 -0.26
CA ARG A 115 8.89 -9.35 0.28
C ARG A 115 7.79 -9.79 1.22
N ILE A 116 7.68 -9.12 2.37
CA ILE A 116 6.54 -9.22 3.27
C ILE A 116 5.71 -7.95 3.11
N GLU A 117 4.40 -8.09 2.96
CA GLU A 117 3.48 -6.95 2.88
C GLU A 117 2.31 -7.10 3.84
N LEU A 118 1.94 -6.00 4.52
CA LEU A 118 0.72 -5.92 5.32
C LEU A 118 -0.31 -4.98 4.68
N SER A 119 -1.58 -5.25 4.95
CA SER A 119 -2.67 -4.37 4.52
C SER A 119 -2.75 -3.11 5.39
N ARG A 120 -2.88 -1.96 4.73
CA ARG A 120 -3.15 -0.67 5.41
C ARG A 120 -4.48 -0.69 6.16
N HIS A 121 -5.50 -1.35 5.59
CA HIS A 121 -6.80 -1.47 6.24
C HIS A 121 -6.73 -2.37 7.47
N PHE A 122 -5.96 -3.46 7.39
CA PHE A 122 -5.71 -4.30 8.55
C PHE A 122 -5.07 -3.51 9.68
N ILE A 123 -4.00 -2.76 9.40
CA ILE A 123 -3.31 -1.96 10.42
C ILE A 123 -4.24 -0.91 11.05
N ALA A 124 -5.10 -0.28 10.25
CA ALA A 124 -6.02 0.76 10.74
C ALA A 124 -7.12 0.24 11.69
N HIS A 125 -7.45 -1.05 11.65
CA HIS A 125 -8.58 -1.62 12.39
C HIS A 125 -8.21 -2.64 13.47
N ASN A 126 -6.92 -2.92 13.68
CA ASN A 126 -6.45 -3.96 14.58
C ASN A 126 -5.38 -3.45 15.54
N SER A 127 -5.21 -4.13 16.68
CA SER A 127 -4.24 -3.74 17.69
C SER A 127 -2.79 -3.95 17.23
N ALA A 128 -1.85 -3.32 17.93
CA ALA A 128 -0.42 -3.52 17.70
C ALA A 128 0.00 -4.99 17.88
N ASP A 129 -0.62 -5.73 18.79
CA ASP A 129 -0.36 -7.15 19.02
C ASP A 129 -0.77 -8.01 17.82
N GLU A 130 -1.94 -7.73 17.23
CA GLU A 130 -2.41 -8.41 16.02
C GLU A 130 -1.52 -8.10 14.81
N VAL A 131 -1.05 -6.85 14.71
CA VAL A 131 -0.09 -6.45 13.69
C VAL A 131 1.24 -7.17 13.88
N LEU A 132 1.76 -7.25 15.10
CA LEU A 132 3.00 -7.96 15.39
C LEU A 132 2.88 -9.45 15.09
N ASP A 133 1.81 -10.11 15.53
CA ASP A 133 1.58 -11.53 15.25
C ASP A 133 1.49 -11.79 13.74
N THR A 134 0.81 -10.91 12.99
CA THR A 134 0.75 -10.99 11.53
C THR A 134 2.13 -10.83 10.88
N VAL A 135 2.95 -9.89 11.35
CA VAL A 135 4.34 -9.76 10.87
C VAL A 135 5.11 -11.05 11.12
N LEU A 136 5.03 -11.61 12.33
CA LEU A 136 5.73 -12.84 12.68
C LEU A 136 5.20 -14.03 11.87
N HIS A 137 3.90 -14.11 11.60
CA HIS A 137 3.27 -15.11 10.72
C HIS A 137 3.91 -15.12 9.32
N GLU A 138 4.05 -13.95 8.70
CA GLU A 138 4.66 -13.84 7.37
C GLU A 138 6.17 -14.09 7.41
N ILE A 139 6.86 -13.71 8.50
CA ILE A 139 8.27 -14.05 8.73
C ILE A 139 8.44 -15.57 8.85
N ALA A 140 7.56 -16.28 9.55
CA ALA A 140 7.60 -17.73 9.65
C ALA A 140 7.54 -18.36 8.26
N HIS A 141 6.62 -17.91 7.39
CA HIS A 141 6.56 -18.35 5.99
C HIS A 141 7.86 -18.06 5.23
N ALA A 142 8.42 -16.86 5.37
CA ALA A 142 9.68 -16.51 4.73
C ALA A 142 10.85 -17.43 5.15
N ILE A 143 10.87 -17.87 6.41
CA ILE A 143 11.91 -18.76 6.96
C ILE A 143 11.72 -20.21 6.50
N VAL A 144 10.50 -20.76 6.58
CA VAL A 144 10.29 -22.17 6.21
C VAL A 144 10.28 -22.39 4.70
N GLY A 145 9.95 -21.37 3.92
CA GLY A 145 10.01 -21.40 2.46
C GLY A 145 8.73 -21.89 1.78
N PRO A 146 8.68 -21.82 0.44
CA PRO A 146 7.44 -21.95 -0.36
C PRO A 146 6.80 -23.32 -0.35
N ASN A 147 7.55 -24.36 0.01
CA ASN A 147 7.04 -25.74 0.07
C ASN A 147 6.25 -26.02 1.35
N HIS A 148 6.24 -25.07 2.29
CA HIS A 148 5.57 -25.18 3.56
C HIS A 148 4.39 -24.20 3.61
N GLY A 149 3.18 -24.77 3.63
CA GLY A 149 1.97 -24.03 3.99
C GLY A 149 1.88 -23.85 5.50
N HIS A 150 0.68 -23.94 6.07
CA HIS A 150 0.48 -23.96 7.53
C HIS A 150 0.73 -25.35 8.15
N ASP A 151 1.79 -26.02 7.72
CA ASP A 151 2.13 -27.39 8.14
C ASP A 151 2.88 -27.43 9.49
N ALA A 152 3.36 -28.62 9.89
CA ALA A 152 4.06 -28.81 11.16
C ALA A 152 5.36 -27.98 11.25
N ALA A 153 6.10 -27.82 10.15
CA ALA A 153 7.34 -27.05 10.14
C ALA A 153 7.04 -25.55 10.32
N TRP A 154 6.01 -25.05 9.64
CA TRP A 154 5.54 -23.68 9.81
C TRP A 154 5.04 -23.41 11.24
N LYS A 155 4.20 -24.31 11.79
CA LYS A 155 3.70 -24.17 13.16
C LYS A 155 4.81 -24.17 14.20
N ALA A 156 5.79 -25.06 14.05
CA ALA A 156 6.97 -25.09 14.91
C ALA A 156 7.74 -23.76 14.83
N LYS A 157 7.91 -23.22 13.62
CA LYS A 157 8.56 -21.93 13.42
C LYS A 157 7.77 -20.78 14.04
N CYS A 158 6.44 -20.77 13.93
CA CYS A 158 5.60 -19.77 14.59
C CYS A 158 5.83 -19.76 16.10
N VAL A 159 5.74 -20.91 16.75
CA VAL A 159 5.98 -21.01 18.21
C VAL A 159 7.39 -20.54 18.58
N GLU A 160 8.40 -20.94 17.80
CA GLU A 160 9.79 -20.53 18.03
C GLU A 160 9.99 -19.01 17.99
N ILE A 161 9.36 -18.31 17.04
CA ILE A 161 9.53 -16.86 16.87
C ILE A 161 8.48 -16.04 17.65
N GLY A 162 7.58 -16.69 18.39
CA GLY A 162 6.55 -16.05 19.20
C GLY A 162 5.29 -15.63 18.44
N ALA A 163 5.03 -16.23 17.27
CA ALA A 163 3.76 -16.12 16.55
C ALA A 163 2.76 -17.21 16.99
N ARG A 164 1.47 -16.94 16.84
CA ARG A 164 0.43 -17.96 17.02
C ARG A 164 0.45 -18.94 15.84
N PRO A 165 0.50 -20.27 16.09
CA PRO A 165 0.57 -21.29 15.03
C PRO A 165 -0.81 -21.57 14.39
N GLU A 166 -1.57 -20.52 14.08
CA GLU A 166 -2.93 -20.57 13.56
C GLU A 166 -2.99 -20.07 12.12
N ARG A 167 -3.66 -20.83 11.24
CA ARG A 167 -3.78 -20.51 9.81
C ARG A 167 -4.71 -19.32 9.52
N CYS A 168 -5.73 -19.15 10.35
CA CYS A 168 -6.76 -18.15 10.16
C CYS A 168 -6.61 -17.16 11.30
N TYR A 169 -6.39 -15.91 10.93
CA TYR A 169 -6.80 -14.77 11.74
C TYR A 169 -8.20 -15.07 12.28
N GLY A 170 -8.33 -15.22 13.60
CA GLY A 170 -9.60 -15.63 14.21
C GLY A 170 -10.69 -14.57 13.99
N HIS A 171 -11.86 -14.78 14.59
CA HIS A 171 -12.95 -13.79 14.59
C HIS A 171 -12.58 -12.41 15.16
N HIS A 172 -11.40 -12.28 15.78
CA HIS A 172 -10.88 -11.05 16.35
C HIS A 172 -10.23 -10.10 15.33
N ILE A 173 -9.90 -10.55 14.12
CA ILE A 173 -9.32 -9.66 13.10
C ILE A 173 -10.40 -8.93 12.33
N VAL A 174 -10.31 -7.61 12.35
CA VAL A 174 -11.25 -6.70 11.71
C VAL A 174 -10.70 -6.29 10.34
N MET A 175 -11.41 -6.64 9.28
CA MET A 175 -11.17 -6.15 7.93
C MET A 175 -12.38 -5.32 7.49
N PRO A 176 -12.19 -4.29 6.62
CA PRO A 176 -13.30 -3.47 6.18
C PRO A 176 -14.32 -4.32 5.43
N ASN A 177 -15.60 -4.07 5.66
CA ASN A 177 -16.66 -4.76 4.93
C ASN A 177 -16.69 -4.33 3.47
N GLY A 178 -17.13 -5.23 2.59
CA GLY A 178 -17.42 -4.90 1.21
C GLY A 178 -18.59 -3.93 1.08
N ARG A 179 -18.43 -2.91 0.22
CA ARG A 179 -19.49 -1.93 -0.09
C ARG A 179 -20.80 -2.54 -0.57
N TRP A 180 -20.78 -3.73 -1.19
CA TRP A 180 -22.02 -4.39 -1.59
C TRP A 180 -22.47 -5.30 -0.48
N GLN A 181 -23.60 -5.01 0.14
CA GLN A 181 -24.13 -5.80 1.24
C GLN A 181 -25.46 -6.46 0.87
N ALA A 182 -25.71 -7.64 1.43
CA ALA A 182 -26.96 -8.34 1.37
C ALA A 182 -27.24 -9.03 2.70
N VAL A 183 -28.48 -9.04 3.13
CA VAL A 183 -28.91 -9.76 4.34
C VAL A 183 -29.78 -10.93 3.91
N CYS A 184 -29.51 -12.12 4.43
CA CYS A 184 -30.36 -13.28 4.21
C CYS A 184 -31.68 -13.12 4.97
N PRO A 185 -32.85 -13.16 4.30
CA PRO A 185 -34.13 -13.02 5.00
C PRO A 185 -34.46 -14.23 5.90
N GLY A 186 -33.90 -15.41 5.63
CA GLY A 186 -34.18 -16.61 6.41
C GLY A 186 -33.40 -16.73 7.73
N CYS A 187 -32.17 -16.20 7.80
CA CYS A 187 -31.31 -16.33 8.99
C CYS A 187 -30.65 -15.03 9.44
N SER A 188 -30.99 -13.90 8.83
CA SER A 188 -30.43 -12.57 9.12
C SER A 188 -28.91 -12.44 8.98
N LYS A 189 -28.23 -13.45 8.43
CA LYS A 189 -26.79 -13.40 8.16
C LYS A 189 -26.48 -12.30 7.15
N VAL A 190 -25.52 -11.44 7.48
CA VAL A 190 -24.99 -10.41 6.58
C VAL A 190 -23.93 -11.01 5.66
N PHE A 191 -24.01 -10.63 4.39
CA PHE A 191 -23.05 -10.97 3.35
C PHE A 191 -22.55 -9.69 2.72
N ASP A 192 -21.26 -9.60 2.45
CA ASP A 192 -20.64 -8.44 1.85
C ASP A 192 -19.76 -8.81 0.64
N ARG A 193 -19.56 -7.85 -0.27
CA ARG A 193 -18.65 -7.94 -1.42
C ARG A 193 -18.05 -6.58 -1.73
N HIS A 194 -16.74 -6.51 -1.91
CA HIS A 194 -16.10 -5.23 -2.31
C HIS A 194 -16.42 -4.82 -3.76
N ARG A 195 -16.67 -5.80 -4.64
CA ARG A 195 -17.02 -5.55 -6.05
C ARG A 195 -18.49 -5.86 -6.29
N ARG A 196 -19.10 -5.05 -7.17
CA ARG A 196 -20.49 -5.24 -7.62
C ARG A 196 -20.66 -6.69 -8.09
N PRO A 197 -21.68 -7.41 -7.60
CA PRO A 197 -22.04 -8.71 -8.13
C PRO A 197 -22.21 -8.62 -9.66
N LYS A 198 -21.69 -9.60 -10.40
CA LYS A 198 -21.89 -9.65 -11.87
C LYS A 198 -23.38 -9.71 -12.24
N GLN A 199 -24.16 -10.40 -11.43
CA GLN A 199 -25.62 -10.45 -11.48
C GLN A 199 -26.16 -10.02 -10.12
N MET A 200 -27.14 -9.12 -10.10
CA MET A 200 -27.74 -8.59 -8.87
C MET A 200 -28.70 -9.57 -8.19
N THR A 201 -29.13 -10.60 -8.91
CA THR A 201 -30.08 -11.63 -8.49
C THR A 201 -29.45 -13.03 -8.62
N GLY A 202 -30.14 -14.06 -8.13
CA GLY A 202 -29.70 -15.47 -8.22
C GLY A 202 -28.78 -15.94 -7.08
N TRP A 203 -28.28 -15.01 -6.25
CA TRP A 203 -27.51 -15.34 -5.06
C TRP A 203 -28.43 -15.80 -3.93
N HIS A 204 -27.99 -16.79 -3.17
CA HIS A 204 -28.71 -17.24 -1.98
C HIS A 204 -27.77 -17.69 -0.86
N CYS A 205 -28.27 -17.60 0.38
CA CYS A 205 -27.60 -18.18 1.54
C CYS A 205 -27.61 -19.70 1.44
N LYS A 206 -26.42 -20.33 1.44
CA LYS A 206 -26.30 -21.81 1.39
C LYS A 206 -27.05 -22.52 2.51
N ALA A 207 -27.12 -21.92 3.71
CA ALA A 207 -27.81 -22.52 4.85
C ALA A 207 -29.35 -22.47 4.73
N CYS A 208 -29.90 -21.48 4.01
CA CYS A 208 -31.35 -21.29 3.87
C CYS A 208 -31.89 -21.77 2.52
N GLY A 209 -31.02 -22.22 1.60
CA GLY A 209 -31.39 -22.61 0.24
C GLY A 209 -31.82 -21.43 -0.64
N SER A 210 -32.14 -21.72 -1.89
CA SER A 210 -32.61 -20.70 -2.84
C SER A 210 -33.94 -20.08 -2.41
N GLU A 211 -34.90 -20.89 -1.96
CA GLU A 211 -36.27 -20.45 -1.68
C GLU A 211 -36.37 -19.38 -0.58
N LYS A 212 -35.71 -19.59 0.56
CA LYS A 212 -35.78 -18.70 1.74
C LYS A 212 -34.54 -17.82 1.89
N GLY A 213 -33.50 -18.06 1.10
CA GLY A 213 -32.19 -17.45 1.25
C GLY A 213 -31.83 -16.41 0.20
N HIS A 214 -32.77 -15.98 -0.66
CA HIS A 214 -32.48 -15.03 -1.74
C HIS A 214 -31.83 -13.73 -1.24
N LEU A 215 -30.60 -13.48 -1.71
CA LEU A 215 -29.82 -12.32 -1.34
C LEU A 215 -30.10 -11.16 -2.29
N ARG A 216 -30.55 -10.03 -1.73
CA ARG A 216 -30.71 -8.76 -2.44
C ARG A 216 -29.54 -7.84 -2.10
N TRP A 217 -28.65 -7.65 -3.08
CA TRP A 217 -27.48 -6.81 -2.92
C TRP A 217 -27.83 -5.32 -3.03
N ARG A 218 -27.28 -4.51 -2.13
CA ARG A 218 -27.34 -3.04 -2.15
C ARG A 218 -25.92 -2.49 -2.07
N CYS A 219 -25.68 -1.34 -2.67
CA CYS A 219 -24.44 -0.59 -2.44
C CYS A 219 -24.62 0.21 -1.15
N ASP A 220 -23.71 0.03 -0.21
CA ASP A 220 -23.53 0.86 0.97
C ASP A 220 -22.61 2.01 0.54
N ASP A 221 -23.23 3.12 0.11
CA ASP A 221 -22.53 4.33 -0.35
C ASP A 221 -22.12 5.24 0.81
N ARG A 222 -21.88 4.68 2.01
CA ARG A 222 -21.25 5.41 3.11
C ARG A 222 -19.80 5.70 2.71
N GLU A 223 -19.60 6.80 2.00
CA GLU A 223 -18.31 7.47 1.89
C GLU A 223 -17.84 7.76 3.32
N GLU A 224 -16.70 7.16 3.70
CA GLU A 224 -15.98 7.53 4.92
C GLU A 224 -15.55 9.01 4.75
N GLU A 225 -16.21 9.90 5.49
CA GLU A 225 -15.82 11.30 5.71
C GLU A 225 -14.39 11.42 6.24
#